data_AF-Q0B0B8-F1
#
_entry.id   AF-Q0B0B8-F1
#
_cell.length_a   1.000
_cell.length_b   1.000
_cell.length_c   1.000
_cell.angle_alpha   90.00
_cell.angle_beta   90.00
_cell.angle_gamma   90.00
#
_symmetry.space_group_name_H-M   'P 1'
#
loop_
_entity.id
_entity.type
_entity.pdbx_description
1 polymer ?
#
loop_
_entity_poly.entity_id
_entity_poly.type
_entity_poly.pdbx_seq_one_letter_code
_entity_poly.pdbx_strand_id
1 'polypeptide(L)'
;METISPIEKARGLYGDLLLLSKEQLLLARSINADKDISQEMLTLFQKRQEIMEGIDLLLLEINQGENRNNTVNSKNSRVEFPLSLGKQQAETHDKVIQEIIAIIREIQAHDEVGRKIMQKSQREAGKKLASLKRSQAASNAYLHVDSYADGWFFDQKK
;
A
#
# COMPACT_ATOMS: atom_id res chain seq x y z
N MET A 1 -5.45 20.37 -30.60
CA MET A 1 -5.26 19.40 -29.49
C MET A 1 -4.59 20.16 -28.37
N GLU A 2 -5.27 20.38 -27.25
CA GLU A 2 -4.67 21.00 -26.07
C GLU A 2 -3.71 20.00 -25.41
N THR A 3 -2.45 20.38 -25.29
CA THR A 3 -1.44 19.57 -24.60
C THR A 3 -1.62 19.74 -23.09
N ILE A 4 -2.11 18.69 -22.43
CA ILE A 4 -2.25 18.66 -20.97
C ILE A 4 -0.87 18.89 -20.33
N SER A 5 -0.78 19.84 -19.39
CA SER A 5 0.48 20.16 -18.73
C SER A 5 0.99 18.97 -17.90
N PRO A 6 2.32 18.80 -17.74
CA PRO A 6 2.87 17.71 -16.94
C PRO A 6 2.34 17.67 -15.49
N ILE A 7 2.05 18.82 -14.89
CA ILE A 7 1.53 18.90 -13.53
C ILE A 7 0.05 18.45 -13.43
N GLU A 8 -0.74 18.70 -14.48
CA GLU A 8 -2.11 18.20 -14.59
C GLU A 8 -2.13 16.67 -14.77
N LYS A 9 -1.16 16.13 -15.51
CA LYS A 9 -0.95 14.67 -15.61
C LYS A 9 -0.58 14.07 -14.25
N ALA A 10 0.30 14.73 -13.50
CA ALA A 10 0.65 14.31 -12.15
C ALA A 10 -0.59 14.32 -11.23
N ARG A 11 -1.43 15.36 -11.28
CA ARG A 11 -2.70 15.39 -10.53
C ARG A 11 -3.58 14.20 -10.87
N GLY A 12 -3.70 13.85 -12.15
CA GLY A 12 -4.43 12.66 -12.61
C GLY A 12 -3.93 11.38 -11.95
N LEU A 13 -2.62 11.13 -12.02
CA LEU A 13 -2.02 9.94 -11.41
C LEU A 13 -2.19 9.88 -9.88
N TYR A 14 -2.07 11.02 -9.19
CA TYR A 14 -2.37 11.06 -7.75
C TYR A 14 -3.86 10.78 -7.47
N GLY A 15 -4.77 11.23 -8.33
CA GLY A 15 -6.19 10.89 -8.26
C GLY A 15 -6.45 9.39 -8.41
N ASP A 16 -5.80 8.74 -9.39
CA ASP A 16 -5.89 7.29 -9.57
C ASP A 16 -5.30 6.54 -8.36
N LEU A 17 -4.17 7.04 -7.82
CA LEU A 17 -3.56 6.51 -6.60
C LEU A 17 -4.49 6.63 -5.39
N LEU A 18 -5.26 7.72 -5.30
CA LEU A 18 -6.26 7.91 -4.26
C LEU A 18 -7.39 6.89 -4.38
N LEU A 19 -7.88 6.62 -5.59
CA LEU A 19 -8.89 5.59 -5.81
C LEU A 19 -8.40 4.21 -5.37
N LEU A 20 -7.18 3.82 -5.78
CA LEU A 20 -6.56 2.57 -5.32
C LEU A 20 -6.42 2.52 -3.79
N SER A 21 -6.03 3.63 -3.14
CA SER A 21 -5.88 3.66 -1.68
C SER A 21 -7.22 3.42 -0.96
N LYS A 22 -8.34 3.88 -1.54
CA LYS A 22 -9.69 3.64 -1.02
C LYS A 22 -10.08 2.17 -1.18
N GLU A 23 -9.84 1.59 -2.34
CA GLU A 23 -10.10 0.17 -2.61
C GLU A 23 -9.28 -0.73 -1.66
N GLN A 24 -7.99 -0.44 -1.49
CA GLN A 24 -7.12 -1.13 -0.55
C GLN A 24 -7.62 -1.03 0.90
N LEU A 25 -8.10 0.15 1.32
CA LEU A 25 -8.67 0.31 2.65
C LEU A 25 -9.97 -0.50 2.84
N LEU A 26 -10.84 -0.54 1.82
CA LEU A 26 -12.08 -1.32 1.86
C LEU A 26 -11.78 -2.83 1.96
N LEU A 27 -10.83 -3.33 1.19
CA LEU A 27 -10.39 -4.72 1.28
C LEU A 27 -9.75 -5.02 2.63
N ALA A 28 -8.92 -4.12 3.16
CA ALA A 28 -8.34 -4.28 4.48
C ALA A 28 -9.42 -4.39 5.58
N ARG A 29 -10.51 -3.60 5.48
CA ARG A 29 -11.65 -3.69 6.41
C ARG A 29 -12.43 -5.00 6.27
N SER A 30 -12.38 -5.62 5.10
CA SER A 30 -13.11 -6.84 4.79
C SER A 30 -12.34 -8.11 5.13
N ILE A 31 -11.08 -8.01 5.62
CA ILE A 31 -10.14 -9.12 5.80
C ILE A 31 -10.64 -10.29 6.68
N ASN A 32 -11.69 -10.06 7.48
CA ASN A 32 -12.31 -11.07 8.33
C ASN A 32 -13.56 -11.73 7.71
N ALA A 33 -14.02 -11.28 6.54
CA ALA A 33 -15.28 -11.68 5.94
C ALA A 33 -15.13 -12.66 4.76
N ASP A 34 -13.98 -12.71 4.09
CA ASP A 34 -13.86 -13.43 2.81
C ASP A 34 -12.54 -14.19 2.61
N LYS A 35 -12.56 -15.23 1.75
CA LYS A 35 -11.49 -16.22 1.59
C LYS A 35 -10.41 -15.86 0.56
N ASP A 36 -10.61 -14.85 -0.28
CA ASP A 36 -9.68 -14.51 -1.39
C ASP A 36 -9.18 -13.05 -1.42
N ILE A 37 -9.28 -12.35 -0.28
CA ILE A 37 -8.88 -10.94 -0.16
C ILE A 37 -7.38 -10.72 -0.40
N SER A 38 -6.57 -11.75 -0.13
CA SER A 38 -5.11 -11.68 -0.28
C SER A 38 -4.69 -11.47 -1.73
N GLN A 39 -5.30 -12.18 -2.69
CA GLN A 39 -4.93 -12.07 -4.10
C GLN A 39 -5.37 -10.75 -4.71
N GLU A 40 -6.56 -10.28 -4.34
CA GLU A 40 -7.07 -8.98 -4.76
C GLU A 40 -6.19 -7.84 -4.23
N MET A 41 -5.81 -7.90 -2.94
CA MET A 41 -4.89 -6.93 -2.33
C MET A 41 -3.52 -6.90 -3.05
N LEU A 42 -2.95 -8.06 -3.40
CA LEU A 42 -1.70 -8.14 -4.16
C LEU A 42 -1.83 -7.46 -5.53
N THR A 43 -2.95 -7.68 -6.21
CA THR A 43 -3.24 -7.05 -7.51
C THR A 43 -3.31 -5.52 -7.38
N LEU A 44 -3.93 -5.01 -6.31
CA LEU A 44 -3.96 -3.57 -6.05
C LEU A 44 -2.58 -3.00 -5.71
N PHE A 45 -1.72 -3.74 -5.00
CA PHE A 45 -0.35 -3.29 -4.75
C PHE A 45 0.47 -3.21 -6.03
N GLN A 46 0.29 -4.15 -6.96
CA GLN A 46 0.96 -4.12 -8.26
C GLN A 46 0.53 -2.87 -9.07
N LYS A 47 -0.77 -2.62 -9.19
CA LYS A 47 -1.29 -1.40 -9.85
C LYS A 47 -0.78 -0.12 -9.19
N ARG A 48 -0.68 -0.13 -7.86
CA ARG A 48 -0.17 1.00 -7.09
C ARG A 48 1.28 1.31 -7.42
N GLN A 49 2.11 0.27 -7.55
CA GLN A 49 3.51 0.38 -7.93
C GLN A 49 3.66 1.00 -9.33
N GLU A 50 2.86 0.55 -10.29
CA GLU A 50 2.87 1.09 -11.67
C GLU A 50 2.53 2.59 -11.71
N ILE A 51 1.55 3.04 -10.91
CA ILE A 51 1.21 4.46 -10.82
C ILE A 51 2.34 5.27 -10.17
N MET A 52 2.95 4.74 -9.10
CA MET A 52 4.08 5.40 -8.43
C MET A 52 5.27 5.58 -9.39
N GLU A 53 5.60 4.57 -10.18
CA GLU A 53 6.63 4.64 -11.21
C GLU A 53 6.28 5.68 -12.28
N GLY A 54 5.01 5.76 -12.70
CA GLY A 54 4.53 6.80 -13.61
C GLY A 54 4.67 8.22 -13.04
N ILE A 55 4.41 8.40 -11.74
CA ILE A 55 4.62 9.67 -11.04
C ILE A 55 6.11 10.03 -11.00
N ASP A 56 6.98 9.07 -10.66
CA ASP A 56 8.43 9.30 -10.60
C ASP A 56 8.98 9.76 -11.95
N LEU A 57 8.56 9.12 -13.05
CA LEU A 57 8.93 9.51 -14.42
C LEU A 57 8.44 10.93 -14.76
N LEU A 58 7.19 11.26 -14.45
CA LEU A 58 6.65 12.60 -14.71
C LEU A 58 7.35 13.68 -13.89
N LEU A 59 7.70 13.42 -12.63
CA LEU A 59 8.44 14.37 -11.81
C LEU A 59 9.87 14.59 -12.32
N LEU A 60 10.51 13.55 -12.85
CA LEU A 60 11.80 13.69 -13.55
C LEU A 60 11.66 14.58 -14.78
N GLU A 61 10.62 14.41 -15.59
CA GLU A 61 10.35 15.27 -16.76
C GLU A 61 10.14 16.73 -16.37
N ILE A 62 9.35 16.99 -15.32
CA ILE A 62 9.10 18.34 -14.81
C ILE A 62 10.42 18.99 -14.35
N ASN A 63 11.21 18.29 -13.54
CA ASN A 63 12.47 18.79 -13.01
C ASN A 63 13.56 18.99 -14.08
N GLN A 64 13.56 18.18 -15.14
CA GLN A 64 14.47 18.37 -16.29
C GLN A 64 14.04 19.54 -17.19
N GLY A 65 12.72 19.78 -17.32
CA GLY A 65 12.17 20.96 -17.99
C GLY A 65 12.57 22.26 -17.30
N GLU A 66 12.62 22.28 -15.97
CA GLU A 66 13.06 23.44 -15.18
C GLU A 66 14.59 23.67 -15.25
N ASN A 67 15.40 22.61 -15.20
CA ASN A 67 16.87 22.70 -15.27
C ASN A 67 17.43 23.12 -16.64
N ARG A 68 16.65 23.06 -17.73
CA ARG A 68 17.07 23.66 -19.01
C ARG A 68 17.14 25.20 -18.95
N ASN A 69 16.46 25.82 -17.99
CA ASN A 69 16.50 27.27 -17.78
C ASN A 69 17.46 27.69 -16.67
N ASN A 70 17.95 26.77 -15.84
CA ASN A 70 18.91 27.06 -14.77
C ASN A 70 20.02 26.02 -14.72
N THR A 71 21.23 26.46 -15.05
CA THR A 71 22.47 25.69 -15.00
C THR A 71 22.83 25.35 -13.56
N VAL A 72 22.30 24.28 -12.96
CA VAL A 72 22.86 23.74 -11.70
C VAL A 72 22.95 22.21 -11.71
N ASN A 73 24.21 21.80 -11.66
CA ASN A 73 24.73 20.46 -11.46
C ASN A 73 24.28 19.91 -10.08
N SER A 74 23.46 18.86 -10.02
CA SER A 74 23.18 18.18 -8.74
C SER A 74 23.12 16.67 -8.92
N LYS A 75 24.16 15.99 -8.42
CA LYS A 75 24.36 14.53 -8.51
C LYS A 75 23.69 13.72 -7.40
N ASN A 76 22.84 14.32 -6.56
CA ASN A 76 22.17 13.62 -5.45
C ASN A 76 20.70 14.06 -5.27
N SER A 77 19.92 14.10 -6.35
CA SER A 77 18.53 14.59 -6.26
C SER A 77 17.58 13.44 -5.94
N ARG A 78 17.24 13.31 -4.66
CA ARG A 78 15.91 12.81 -4.27
C ARG A 78 14.91 13.69 -5.02
N VAL A 79 14.02 13.07 -5.80
CA VAL A 79 13.02 13.80 -6.60
C VAL A 79 12.06 14.46 -5.63
N GLU A 80 12.26 15.76 -5.37
CA GLU A 80 11.35 16.58 -4.59
C GLU A 80 10.30 17.17 -5.52
N PHE A 81 9.05 17.23 -5.04
CA PHE A 81 7.96 17.85 -5.81
C PHE A 81 8.29 19.34 -5.97
N PRO A 82 8.33 19.90 -7.19
CA PRO A 82 8.74 21.28 -7.42
C PRO A 82 7.69 22.22 -6.83
N LEU A 83 8.02 22.80 -5.67
CA LEU A 83 7.13 23.67 -4.89
C LEU A 83 7.16 25.15 -5.34
N SER A 84 7.90 25.52 -6.40
CA SER A 84 8.04 26.93 -6.78
C SER A 84 8.14 27.17 -8.29
N LEU A 85 7.00 27.47 -8.93
CA LEU A 85 6.93 28.07 -10.27
C LEU A 85 6.66 29.58 -10.16
N GLY A 86 7.31 30.39 -11.00
CA GLY A 86 7.31 31.86 -10.93
C GLY A 86 5.93 32.56 -11.03
N LYS A 87 5.88 33.79 -10.49
CA LYS A 87 4.71 34.56 -10.00
C LYS A 87 3.44 34.73 -10.88
N GLN A 88 3.42 34.42 -12.17
CA GLN A 88 2.20 34.56 -13.01
C GLN A 88 1.66 33.23 -13.55
N GLN A 89 2.50 32.20 -13.64
CA GLN A 89 2.06 30.80 -13.73
C GLN A 89 1.80 30.21 -12.32
N ALA A 90 2.27 30.90 -11.27
CA ALA A 90 2.13 30.48 -9.88
C ALA A 90 0.70 30.21 -9.42
N GLU A 91 -0.31 31.04 -9.71
CA GLU A 91 -1.62 30.89 -9.05
C GLU A 91 -2.42 29.66 -9.50
N THR A 92 -2.44 29.35 -10.80
CA THR A 92 -3.14 28.16 -11.31
C THR A 92 -2.36 26.89 -10.98
N HIS A 93 -1.03 26.93 -11.10
CA HIS A 93 -0.18 25.82 -10.72
C HIS A 93 -0.22 25.56 -9.20
N ASP A 94 -0.27 26.60 -8.37
CA ASP A 94 -0.40 26.49 -6.91
C ASP A 94 -1.68 25.78 -6.52
N LYS A 95 -2.82 26.07 -7.17
CA LYS A 95 -4.07 25.34 -6.90
C LYS A 95 -3.92 23.84 -7.16
N VAL A 96 -3.33 23.47 -8.30
CA VAL A 96 -3.09 22.06 -8.66
C VAL A 96 -2.12 21.40 -7.68
N ILE A 97 -1.09 22.11 -7.24
CA ILE A 97 -0.14 21.65 -6.22
C ILE A 97 -0.85 21.41 -4.89
N GLN A 98 -1.70 22.35 -4.44
CA GLN A 98 -2.47 22.18 -3.20
C GLN A 98 -3.45 21.02 -3.29
N GLU A 99 -4.07 20.79 -4.45
CA GLU A 99 -4.92 19.62 -4.71
C GLU A 99 -4.12 18.33 -4.60
N ILE A 100 -2.94 18.25 -5.22
CA ILE A 100 -2.04 17.10 -5.12
C ILE A 100 -1.62 16.84 -3.66
N ILE A 101 -1.27 17.89 -2.91
CA ILE A 101 -0.91 17.78 -1.49
C ILE A 101 -2.10 17.24 -0.67
N ALA A 102 -3.32 17.73 -0.94
CA ALA A 102 -4.52 17.25 -0.27
C ALA A 102 -4.76 15.76 -0.57
N ILE A 103 -4.63 15.35 -1.83
CA ILE A 103 -4.73 13.95 -2.27
C ILE A 103 -3.70 13.08 -1.55
N ILE A 104 -2.43 13.51 -1.50
CA ILE A 104 -1.35 12.76 -0.82
C ILE A 104 -1.69 12.58 0.66
N ARG A 105 -2.20 13.60 1.34
CA ARG A 105 -2.61 13.50 2.75
C ARG A 105 -3.74 12.50 2.95
N GLU A 106 -4.70 12.46 2.05
CA GLU A 106 -5.82 11.51 2.11
C GLU A 106 -5.33 10.06 1.89
N ILE A 107 -4.43 9.85 0.92
CA ILE A 107 -3.76 8.56 0.69
C ILE A 107 -3.02 8.11 1.96
N GLN A 108 -2.23 8.99 2.57
CA GLN A 108 -1.49 8.70 3.80
C GLN A 108 -2.42 8.29 4.95
N ALA A 109 -3.58 8.95 5.08
CA ALA A 109 -4.58 8.60 6.07
C ALA A 109 -5.17 7.21 5.83
N HIS A 110 -5.49 6.86 4.57
CA HIS A 110 -5.96 5.52 4.21
C HIS A 110 -4.91 4.45 4.52
N ASP A 111 -3.67 4.68 4.12
CA ASP A 111 -2.57 3.74 4.30
C ASP A 111 -2.31 3.45 5.78
N GLU A 112 -2.34 4.49 6.62
CA GLU A 112 -2.15 4.34 8.06
C GLU A 112 -3.27 3.51 8.70
N VAL A 113 -4.53 3.75 8.32
CA VAL A 113 -5.67 2.97 8.81
C VAL A 113 -5.60 1.53 8.30
N GLY A 114 -5.35 1.33 7.01
CA GLY A 114 -5.23 0.02 6.38
C GLY A 114 -4.13 -0.82 7.04
N ARG A 115 -2.95 -0.23 7.26
CA ARG A 115 -1.82 -0.87 7.96
C ARG A 115 -2.19 -1.31 9.37
N LYS A 116 -2.90 -0.47 10.14
CA LYS A 116 -3.35 -0.84 11.49
C LYS A 116 -4.30 -2.03 11.46
N ILE A 117 -5.21 -2.09 10.51
CA ILE A 117 -6.16 -3.20 10.37
C ILE A 117 -5.42 -4.50 10.02
N MET A 118 -4.54 -4.47 9.03
CA MET A 118 -3.75 -5.64 8.63
C MET A 118 -2.86 -6.15 9.77
N GLN A 119 -2.17 -5.25 10.47
CA GLN A 119 -1.36 -5.63 11.65
C GLN A 119 -2.20 -6.24 12.76
N LYS A 120 -3.40 -5.73 13.01
CA LYS A 120 -4.32 -6.30 14.01
C LYS A 120 -4.72 -7.73 13.62
N SER A 121 -5.11 -7.93 12.36
CA SER A 121 -5.46 -9.26 11.83
C SER A 121 -4.29 -10.25 11.95
N GLN A 122 -3.08 -9.84 11.58
CA GLN A 122 -1.87 -10.65 11.73
C GLN A 122 -1.63 -11.05 13.20
N ARG A 123 -1.79 -10.12 14.15
CA ARG A 123 -1.64 -10.41 15.59
C ARG A 123 -2.71 -11.39 16.08
N GLU A 124 -3.95 -11.26 15.62
CA GLU A 124 -5.05 -12.18 15.98
C GLU A 124 -4.81 -13.59 15.43
N ALA A 125 -4.37 -13.71 14.17
CA ALA A 125 -3.96 -14.98 13.58
C ALA A 125 -2.81 -15.62 14.37
N GLY A 126 -1.79 -14.84 14.73
CA GLY A 126 -0.68 -15.30 15.57
C GLY A 126 -1.12 -15.79 16.95
N LYS A 127 -2.06 -15.09 17.60
CA LYS A 127 -2.65 -15.52 18.88
C LYS A 127 -3.42 -16.83 18.74
N LYS A 128 -4.23 -16.99 17.69
CA LYS A 128 -4.95 -18.24 17.42
C LYS A 128 -3.98 -19.40 17.17
N LEU A 129 -2.96 -19.19 16.35
CA LEU A 129 -1.92 -20.19 16.10
C LEU A 129 -1.20 -20.62 17.39
N ALA A 130 -0.83 -19.65 18.24
CA ALA A 130 -0.22 -19.94 19.52
C ALA A 130 -1.16 -20.73 20.45
N SER A 131 -2.46 -20.46 20.43
CA SER A 131 -3.43 -21.24 21.21
C SER A 131 -3.60 -22.68 20.71
N LEU A 132 -3.51 -22.92 19.40
CA LEU A 132 -3.57 -24.28 18.85
C LEU A 132 -2.41 -25.16 19.34
N LYS A 133 -1.21 -24.57 19.47
CA LYS A 133 0.00 -25.25 19.99
C LYS A 133 -0.06 -25.59 21.48
N ARG A 134 -1.03 -25.06 22.24
CA ARG A 134 -1.15 -25.34 23.69
C ARG A 134 -1.88 -26.65 23.99
N SER A 135 -2.53 -27.28 23.02
CA SER A 135 -3.08 -28.62 23.22
C SER A 135 -1.94 -29.64 23.15
N GLN A 136 -1.45 -30.06 24.31
CA GLN A 136 -0.43 -31.12 24.43
C GLN A 136 -0.83 -32.38 23.65
N ALA A 137 -2.13 -32.73 23.70
CA ALA A 137 -2.69 -33.87 22.97
C ALA A 137 -2.62 -33.71 21.44
N ALA A 138 -2.95 -32.52 20.92
CA ALA A 138 -2.85 -32.25 19.48
C ALA A 138 -1.38 -32.18 19.02
N SER A 139 -0.50 -31.56 19.81
CA SER A 139 0.94 -31.50 19.51
C SER A 139 1.58 -32.89 19.46
N ASN A 140 1.20 -33.78 20.39
CA ASN A 140 1.67 -35.17 20.38
C ASN A 140 1.14 -35.93 19.16
N ALA A 141 -0.12 -35.74 18.76
CA ALA A 141 -0.69 -36.36 17.56
C ALA A 141 0.01 -35.89 16.26
N TYR A 142 0.42 -34.62 16.17
CA TYR A 142 1.16 -34.09 15.02
C TYR A 142 2.61 -34.61 14.91
N LEU A 143 3.27 -34.89 16.04
CA LEU A 143 4.68 -35.28 16.09
C LEU A 143 4.90 -36.80 16.03
N HIS A 144 3.87 -37.60 16.30
CA HIS A 144 3.96 -39.06 16.42
C HIS A 144 3.12 -39.83 15.39
N VAL A 145 2.91 -39.27 14.19
CA VAL A 145 2.10 -39.90 13.11
C VAL A 145 2.67 -41.26 12.69
N ASP A 146 4.00 -41.43 12.73
CA ASP A 146 4.68 -42.70 12.36
C ASP A 146 5.11 -43.54 13.58
N SER A 147 4.73 -43.12 14.78
CA SER A 147 4.95 -43.93 15.98
C SER A 147 3.77 -44.89 16.09
N TYR A 148 3.93 -46.13 15.63
CA TYR A 148 3.07 -47.23 16.07
C TYR A 148 3.29 -47.44 17.59
N ALA A 149 2.71 -46.58 18.39
CA ALA A 149 2.56 -46.76 19.83
C ALA A 149 1.07 -46.96 20.08
N ASP A 150 0.72 -48.22 20.36
CA ASP A 150 -0.59 -48.64 20.84
C ASP A 150 -1.14 -47.66 21.87
N GLY A 151 -2.09 -46.81 21.46
CA GLY A 151 -2.60 -45.78 22.37
C GLY A 151 -3.67 -44.86 21.80
N TRP A 152 -4.24 -45.17 20.64
CA TRP A 152 -5.28 -44.35 20.00
C TRP A 152 -6.71 -44.80 20.31
N PHE A 153 -6.89 -45.56 21.38
CA PHE A 153 -8.21 -45.90 21.88
C PHE A 153 -8.56 -44.96 23.04
N PHE A 154 -9.55 -44.11 22.81
CA PHE A 154 -10.33 -43.51 23.88
C PHE A 154 -11.02 -44.66 24.64
N ASP A 155 -10.48 -45.07 25.78
CA ASP A 155 -11.19 -45.94 26.70
C ASP A 155 -12.31 -45.12 27.37
N GLN A 156 -13.46 -45.03 26.73
CA GLN A 156 -14.69 -44.63 27.40
C GLN A 156 -15.26 -45.83 28.15
N LYS A 157 -14.83 -46.03 29.41
CA LYS A 157 -15.53 -46.93 30.31
C LYS A 157 -16.57 -46.17 31.13
N LYS A 158 -17.80 -46.65 30.99
CA LYS A 158 -18.89 -46.53 31.96
C LYS A 158 -18.50 -47.19 33.28
#